data_AF-A0A7K4F2Y0-F1
#
_entry.id   AF-A0A7K4F2Y0-F1
#
_cell.length_a   1.000
_cell.length_b   1.000
_cell.length_c   1.000
_cell.angle_alpha   90.00
_cell.angle_beta   90.00
_cell.angle_gamma   90.00
#
_symmetry.space_group_name_H-M   'P 1'
#
loop_
_entity.id
_entity.type
_entity.pdbx_description
1 polymer ?
#
loop_
_entity_poly.entity_id
_entity_poly.type
_entity_poly.pdbx_seq_one_letter_code
_entity_poly.pdbx_strand_id
1 'polypeptide(L)'
;ADPLDPNRVYAGTKSGLYVSNDQGKQWDPVISDIERGVITGIGFSSDGKTMYAFSTLDGNGMIVKSKDGGNTMVKTQGQIIDARGIWNFAPGRDGEIYAIAAQQVASGIAMSVYSTHDEGNSWVLEGTNNSELALTNES
;
A
#
# COMPACT_ATOMS: atom_id res chain seq x y z
N ALA A 1 -9.12 10.30 2.72
CA ALA A 1 -9.74 10.67 4.00
C ALA A 1 -9.97 9.41 4.79
N ASP A 2 -9.86 9.45 6.12
CA ASP A 2 -10.12 8.32 6.99
C ASP A 2 -11.62 7.95 6.94
N PRO A 3 -12.00 6.69 6.64
CA PRO A 3 -13.40 6.29 6.61
C PRO A 3 -14.09 6.35 7.98
N LEU A 4 -13.33 6.30 9.08
CA LEU A 4 -13.85 6.29 10.45
C LEU A 4 -13.81 7.67 11.12
N ASP A 5 -13.04 8.62 10.57
CA ASP A 5 -12.94 10.00 11.06
C ASP A 5 -12.86 11.00 9.90
N PRO A 6 -13.96 11.69 9.53
CA PRO A 6 -13.96 12.60 8.39
C PRO A 6 -13.07 13.84 8.58
N ASN A 7 -12.62 14.14 9.80
CA ASN A 7 -11.65 15.21 10.03
C ASN A 7 -10.21 14.78 9.74
N ARG A 8 -9.96 13.46 9.74
CA ARG A 8 -8.63 12.90 9.54
C ARG A 8 -8.37 12.63 8.06
N VAL A 9 -7.27 13.18 7.56
CA VAL A 9 -6.80 12.98 6.19
C VAL A 9 -5.31 12.66 6.20
N TYR A 10 -4.86 11.90 5.20
CA TYR A 10 -3.48 11.46 5.08
C TYR A 10 -2.91 11.89 3.74
N ALA A 11 -1.62 12.19 3.72
CA ALA A 11 -0.90 12.58 2.51
C ALA A 11 0.42 11.82 2.42
N GLY A 12 0.61 11.15 1.29
CA GLY A 12 1.89 10.59 0.91
C GLY A 12 2.78 11.66 0.28
N THR A 13 4.03 11.74 0.70
CA THR A 13 4.99 12.71 0.19
C THR A 13 6.32 12.02 -0.16
N LYS A 14 7.27 12.79 -0.71
CA LYS A 14 8.65 12.32 -0.87
C LYS A 14 9.38 12.07 0.45
N SER A 15 8.90 12.67 1.53
CA SER A 15 9.50 12.59 2.86
C SER A 15 8.74 11.66 3.81
N GLY A 16 7.81 10.85 3.28
CA GLY A 16 7.00 9.92 4.05
C GLY A 16 5.52 10.30 4.14
N LEU A 17 4.83 9.64 5.07
CA LEU A 17 3.39 9.77 5.31
C LEU A 17 3.12 10.88 6.35
N TYR A 18 2.14 11.72 6.07
CA TYR A 18 1.65 12.76 6.96
C TYR A 18 0.16 12.56 7.25
N VAL A 19 -0.26 12.98 8.44
CA VAL A 19 -1.64 12.99 8.89
C VAL A 19 -2.05 14.39 9.28
N SER A 20 -3.29 14.75 8.97
CA SER A 20 -3.95 15.93 9.48
C SER A 20 -5.21 15.49 10.20
N ASN A 21 -5.45 16.01 11.40
CA ASN A 21 -6.65 15.75 12.19
C ASN A 21 -7.67 16.90 12.11
N ASP A 22 -7.43 17.88 11.24
CA ASP A 22 -8.22 19.12 11.13
C ASP A 22 -8.56 19.48 9.68
N GLN A 23 -8.81 18.45 8.86
CA GLN A 23 -9.19 18.56 7.44
C GLN A 23 -8.12 19.24 6.57
N GLY A 24 -6.84 19.05 6.90
CA GLY A 24 -5.69 19.52 6.12
C GLY A 24 -5.18 20.90 6.48
N LYS A 25 -5.60 21.48 7.62
CA LYS A 25 -5.10 22.79 8.08
C LYS A 25 -3.72 22.67 8.73
N GLN A 26 -3.46 21.59 9.45
CA GLN A 26 -2.17 21.25 10.05
C GLN A 26 -1.80 19.81 9.72
N TRP A 27 -0.50 19.54 9.60
CA TRP A 27 0.03 18.24 9.18
C TRP A 27 1.17 17.81 10.10
N ASP A 28 1.03 16.62 10.66
CA ASP A 28 2.03 15.97 11.48
C ASP A 28 2.61 14.75 10.73
N PRO A 29 3.91 14.47 10.85
CA PRO A 29 4.48 13.25 10.28
C PRO A 29 3.94 12.02 11.02
N VAL A 30 3.52 11.01 10.28
CA VAL A 30 3.17 9.71 10.86
C VAL A 30 4.44 9.04 11.37
N ILE A 31 4.41 8.56 12.61
CA ILE A 31 5.52 7.83 13.22
C ILE A 31 5.54 6.42 12.64
N SER A 32 6.72 5.97 12.30
CA SER A 32 6.92 4.63 11.74
C SER A 32 8.29 4.13 12.13
N ASP A 33 8.38 2.83 12.42
CA ASP A 33 9.65 2.13 12.63
C ASP A 33 10.34 1.80 11.29
N ILE A 34 9.70 2.10 10.16
CA ILE A 34 10.32 1.95 8.83
C ILE A 34 10.94 3.26 8.35
N GLU A 35 12.00 3.11 7.57
CA GLU A 35 12.69 4.22 6.93
C GLU A 35 11.74 5.06 6.05
N ARG A 36 11.97 6.37 6.01
CA ARG A 36 11.09 7.31 5.30
C ARG A 36 11.36 7.27 3.80
N GLY A 37 10.56 6.49 3.09
CA GLY A 37 10.48 6.48 1.63
C GLY A 37 9.39 7.38 1.05
N VAL A 38 9.37 7.53 -0.27
CA VAL A 38 8.25 8.16 -0.99
C VAL A 38 7.00 7.31 -0.82
N ILE A 39 5.88 7.93 -0.46
CA ILE A 39 4.60 7.21 -0.36
C ILE A 39 3.83 7.38 -1.67
N THR A 40 3.58 6.27 -2.37
CA THR A 40 2.92 6.32 -3.70
C THR A 40 1.45 5.88 -3.69
N GLY A 41 1.05 5.11 -2.67
CA GLY A 41 -0.31 4.58 -2.55
C GLY A 41 -0.73 4.53 -1.10
N ILE A 42 -1.99 4.89 -0.84
CA ILE A 42 -2.66 4.80 0.46
C ILE A 42 -4.08 4.29 0.22
N GLY A 43 -4.56 3.37 1.04
CA GLY A 43 -5.96 2.96 1.03
C GLY A 43 -6.37 2.26 2.32
N PHE A 44 -7.63 1.88 2.41
CA PHE A 44 -8.24 1.35 3.63
C PHE A 44 -8.99 0.06 3.36
N SER A 45 -9.08 -0.81 4.37
CA SER A 45 -10.04 -1.92 4.40
C SER A 45 -11.47 -1.40 4.28
N SER A 46 -12.38 -2.26 3.83
CA SER A 46 -13.80 -1.91 3.65
C SER A 46 -14.47 -1.44 4.95
N ASP A 47 -14.01 -1.94 6.10
CA ASP A 47 -14.46 -1.51 7.42
C ASP A 47 -13.70 -0.29 7.98
N GLY A 48 -12.75 0.26 7.22
CA GLY A 48 -11.92 1.41 7.59
C GLY A 48 -10.86 1.15 8.67
N LYS A 49 -10.82 -0.04 9.27
CA LYS A 49 -9.97 -0.30 10.46
C LYS A 49 -8.50 -0.52 10.14
N THR A 50 -8.18 -0.92 8.92
CA THR A 50 -6.79 -1.13 8.49
C THR A 50 -6.45 -0.19 7.35
N MET A 51 -5.46 0.66 7.56
CA MET A 51 -4.87 1.47 6.50
C MET A 51 -3.67 0.73 5.90
N TYR A 52 -3.52 0.78 4.59
CA TYR A 52 -2.34 0.32 3.86
C TYR A 52 -1.66 1.51 3.21
N ALA A 53 -0.33 1.48 3.18
CA ALA A 53 0.46 2.39 2.37
C ALA A 53 1.64 1.68 1.75
N PHE A 54 2.17 2.24 0.66
CA PHE A 54 3.39 1.76 0.03
C PHE A 54 4.49 2.81 0.14
N SER A 55 5.63 2.43 0.72
CA SER A 55 6.80 3.28 0.87
C SER A 55 7.94 2.78 -0.02
N THR A 56 8.48 3.62 -0.90
CA THR A 56 9.60 3.27 -1.78
C THR A 56 10.93 3.46 -1.05
N LEU A 57 11.77 2.43 -0.93
CA LEU A 57 13.12 2.52 -0.36
C LEU A 57 14.15 2.09 -1.40
N ASP A 58 15.07 2.97 -1.81
CA ASP A 58 16.24 2.63 -2.66
C ASP A 58 15.98 1.63 -3.80
N GLY A 59 14.87 1.83 -4.51
CA GLY A 59 14.49 1.02 -5.66
C GLY A 59 13.53 -0.13 -5.36
N ASN A 60 13.36 -0.60 -4.12
CA ASN A 60 12.33 -1.59 -3.78
C ASN A 60 11.44 -1.05 -2.66
N GLY A 61 10.13 -1.00 -2.88
CA GLY A 61 9.23 -0.52 -1.85
C GLY A 61 8.72 -1.62 -0.94
N MET A 62 8.04 -1.19 0.13
CA MET A 62 7.35 -2.07 1.04
C MET A 62 5.93 -1.60 1.31
N ILE A 63 5.06 -2.57 1.48
CA ILE A 63 3.72 -2.39 1.98
C ILE A 63 3.80 -2.36 3.50
N VAL A 64 3.20 -1.31 4.05
CA VAL A 64 3.00 -1.12 5.48
C VAL A 64 1.52 -1.01 5.77
N LYS A 65 1.12 -1.37 6.99
CA LYS A 65 -0.24 -1.21 7.48
C LYS A 65 -0.29 -0.51 8.83
N SER A 66 -1.44 0.08 9.13
CA SER A 66 -1.79 0.62 10.45
C SER A 66 -3.17 0.14 10.86
N LYS A 67 -3.35 -0.10 12.16
CA LYS A 67 -4.63 -0.43 12.80
C LYS A 67 -5.07 0.61 13.83
N ASP A 68 -4.32 1.69 13.97
CA ASP A 68 -4.52 2.72 14.99
C ASP A 68 -4.82 4.10 14.38
N GLY A 69 -5.37 4.10 13.16
CA GLY A 69 -5.68 5.32 12.41
C GLY A 69 -4.43 6.10 12.04
N GLY A 70 -3.41 5.39 11.55
CA GLY A 70 -2.17 5.96 11.03
C GLY A 70 -1.31 6.65 12.08
N ASN A 71 -1.46 6.33 13.36
CA ASN A 71 -0.54 6.82 14.40
C ASN A 71 0.78 6.08 14.35
N THR A 72 0.73 4.77 14.07
CA THR A 72 1.90 3.94 13.81
C THR A 72 1.72 3.11 12.55
N MET A 73 2.82 2.89 11.83
CA MET A 73 2.87 2.01 10.66
C MET A 73 3.78 0.84 10.93
N VAL A 74 3.36 -0.36 10.54
CA VAL A 74 4.14 -1.60 10.63
C VAL A 74 4.24 -2.27 9.27
N LYS A 75 5.39 -2.89 8.97
CA LYS A 75 5.58 -3.65 7.73
C LYS A 75 4.63 -4.85 7.69
N THR A 76 3.99 -5.08 6.55
CA THR A 76 3.21 -6.31 6.33
C THR A 76 4.14 -7.52 6.17
N GLN A 77 3.71 -8.70 6.62
CA GLN A 77 4.53 -9.90 6.50
C GLN A 77 4.76 -10.28 5.03
N GLY A 78 3.70 -10.23 4.22
CA GLY A 78 3.76 -10.42 2.77
C GLY A 78 4.10 -9.11 2.06
N GLN A 79 4.83 -9.22 0.96
CA GLN A 79 5.24 -8.11 0.10
C GLN A 79 5.02 -8.50 -1.36
N ILE A 80 4.83 -7.51 -2.23
CA ILE A 80 4.86 -7.70 -3.68
C ILE A 80 6.33 -7.55 -4.11
N ILE A 81 6.91 -8.63 -4.63
CA ILE A 81 8.32 -8.66 -5.01
C ILE A 81 8.58 -7.68 -6.16
N ASP A 82 9.71 -6.99 -6.12
CA ASP A 82 10.14 -6.00 -7.11
C ASP A 82 9.13 -4.87 -7.40
N ALA A 83 8.20 -4.64 -6.47
CA ALA A 83 7.31 -3.49 -6.52
C ALA A 83 8.13 -2.20 -6.44
N ARG A 84 8.00 -1.37 -7.48
CA ARG A 84 8.59 -0.03 -7.59
C ARG A 84 7.61 1.05 -7.17
N GLY A 85 6.32 0.73 -7.20
CA GLY A 85 5.23 1.61 -6.79
C GLY A 85 3.93 0.83 -6.65
N ILE A 86 3.11 1.24 -5.70
CA ILE A 86 1.68 0.90 -5.69
C ILE A 86 0.92 2.20 -5.88
N TRP A 87 0.08 2.25 -6.91
CA TRP A 87 -0.67 3.45 -7.28
C TRP A 87 -1.93 3.60 -6.46
N ASN A 88 -2.57 2.47 -6.12
CA ASN A 88 -3.78 2.48 -5.34
C ASN A 88 -3.95 1.17 -4.57
N PHE A 89 -4.58 1.27 -3.40
CA PHE A 89 -5.16 0.16 -2.68
C PHE A 89 -6.69 0.34 -2.68
N ALA A 90 -7.43 -0.72 -3.01
CA ALA A 90 -8.89 -0.67 -3.06
C ALA A 90 -9.50 -1.79 -2.22
N PRO A 91 -10.54 -1.51 -1.42
CA PRO A 91 -11.22 -2.54 -0.67
C PRO A 91 -12.05 -3.46 -1.57
N GLY A 92 -11.95 -4.76 -1.33
CA GLY A 92 -12.82 -5.81 -1.86
C GLY A 92 -13.92 -6.21 -0.87
N ARG A 93 -14.44 -7.43 -1.02
CA ARG A 93 -15.43 -7.99 -0.08
C ARG A 93 -14.72 -8.69 1.08
N ASP A 94 -15.40 -8.81 2.22
CA ASP A 94 -14.96 -9.64 3.35
C ASP A 94 -13.51 -9.37 3.84
N GLY A 95 -13.08 -8.10 3.79
CA GLY A 95 -11.75 -7.68 4.25
C GLY A 95 -10.63 -7.80 3.22
N GLU A 96 -10.95 -8.25 2.01
CA GLU A 96 -10.03 -8.28 0.86
C GLU A 96 -9.53 -6.88 0.50
N ILE A 97 -8.28 -6.80 0.06
CA ILE A 97 -7.67 -5.58 -0.48
C ILE A 97 -7.01 -5.89 -1.81
N TYR A 98 -7.27 -5.06 -2.82
CA TYR A 98 -6.57 -5.05 -4.09
C TYR A 98 -5.47 -4.00 -4.09
N ALA A 99 -4.35 -4.29 -4.73
CA ALA A 99 -3.26 -3.34 -4.99
C ALA A 99 -2.91 -3.31 -6.48
N ILE A 100 -2.79 -2.11 -7.05
CA ILE A 100 -2.28 -1.93 -8.41
C ILE A 100 -0.80 -1.60 -8.31
N ALA A 101 0.05 -2.56 -8.68
CA ALA A 101 1.50 -2.49 -8.57
C ALA A 101 2.18 -2.24 -9.91
N ALA A 102 3.18 -1.36 -9.91
CA ALA A 102 4.22 -1.31 -10.93
C ALA A 102 5.41 -2.15 -10.45
N GLN A 103 5.77 -3.18 -11.20
CA GLN A 103 6.82 -4.14 -10.85
C GLN A 103 7.97 -4.06 -11.85
N GLN A 104 9.20 -4.11 -11.35
CA GLN A 104 10.37 -4.27 -12.20
C GLN A 104 10.47 -5.74 -12.64
N VAL A 105 10.48 -5.97 -13.95
CA VAL A 105 10.71 -7.28 -14.57
C VAL A 105 11.87 -7.19 -15.58
N ALA A 106 12.30 -8.31 -16.13
CA ALA A 106 13.43 -8.33 -17.06
C ALA A 106 13.14 -7.51 -18.34
N SER A 107 11.91 -7.58 -18.83
CA SER A 107 11.46 -6.86 -20.02
C SER A 107 11.10 -5.38 -19.78
N GLY A 108 11.24 -4.84 -18.56
CA GLY A 108 10.85 -3.47 -18.22
C GLY A 108 9.94 -3.37 -17.00
N ILE A 109 8.88 -2.55 -17.07
CA ILE A 109 7.91 -2.40 -15.97
C ILE A 109 6.60 -3.11 -16.33
N ALA A 110 6.18 -4.03 -15.47
CA ALA A 110 4.87 -4.66 -15.52
C ALA A 110 3.87 -3.89 -14.66
N MET A 111 2.61 -3.87 -15.10
CA MET A 111 1.48 -3.39 -14.31
C MET A 111 0.63 -4.59 -13.91
N SER A 112 0.42 -4.76 -12.62
CA SER A 112 -0.24 -5.94 -12.08
C SER A 112 -1.25 -5.57 -11.01
N VAL A 113 -2.28 -6.41 -10.88
CA VAL A 113 -3.27 -6.35 -9.82
C VAL A 113 -2.97 -7.52 -8.88
N TYR A 114 -2.80 -7.21 -7.60
CA TYR A 114 -2.71 -8.22 -6.55
C TYR A 114 -3.91 -8.10 -5.61
N SER A 115 -4.29 -9.20 -4.97
CA SER A 115 -5.24 -9.22 -3.85
C SER A 115 -4.55 -9.73 -2.57
N THR A 116 -5.10 -9.37 -1.41
CA THR A 116 -4.79 -10.01 -0.14
C THR A 116 -6.08 -10.22 0.64
N HIS A 117 -6.19 -11.37 1.32
CA HIS A 117 -7.32 -11.76 2.15
C HIS A 117 -6.92 -11.98 3.61
N ASP A 118 -5.65 -11.74 3.95
CA ASP A 118 -5.04 -12.06 5.24
C ASP A 118 -4.27 -10.87 5.82
N GLU A 119 -4.79 -9.67 5.55
CA GLU A 119 -4.22 -8.40 5.96
C GLU A 119 -2.78 -8.14 5.48
N GLY A 120 -2.45 -8.59 4.27
CA GLY A 120 -1.14 -8.46 3.67
C GLY A 120 -0.11 -9.44 4.21
N ASN A 121 -0.51 -10.55 4.84
CA ASN A 121 0.42 -11.63 5.17
C ASN A 121 0.87 -12.39 3.92
N SER A 122 0.02 -12.42 2.89
CA SER A 122 0.32 -12.86 1.53
C SER A 122 -0.39 -11.99 0.51
N TRP A 123 0.15 -11.98 -0.72
CA TRP A 123 -0.43 -11.29 -1.87
C TRP A 123 -0.53 -12.26 -3.04
N VAL A 124 -1.72 -12.33 -3.66
CA VAL A 124 -2.03 -13.21 -4.79
C VAL A 124 -2.08 -12.36 -6.05
N LEU A 125 -1.39 -12.78 -7.12
CA LEU A 125 -1.47 -12.10 -8.41
C LEU A 125 -2.82 -12.42 -9.06
N GLU A 126 -3.62 -11.40 -9.33
CA GLU A 126 -4.94 -11.55 -9.97
C GLU A 126 -4.89 -11.27 -11.47
N GLY A 127 -3.94 -10.45 -11.90
CA GLY A 127 -3.78 -10.11 -13.31
C GLY A 127 -2.55 -9.26 -13.56
N THR A 128 -2.03 -9.34 -14.78
CA THR A 128 -0.84 -8.61 -15.20
C THR A 128 -0.85 -8.38 -16.71
N ASN A 129 -0.23 -7.29 -17.16
CA ASN A 129 -0.01 -7.04 -18.58
C ASN A 129 1.31 -7.65 -19.10
N ASN A 130 2.02 -8.44 -18.28
CA ASN A 130 3.32 -9.02 -18.63
C ASN A 130 3.29 -10.56 -18.58
N SER A 131 3.79 -11.19 -19.65
CA SER A 131 3.76 -12.65 -19.81
C SER A 131 4.70 -13.42 -18.89
N GLU A 132 5.83 -12.82 -18.46
CA GLU A 132 6.79 -13.47 -17.56
C GLU A 132 6.13 -13.79 -16.21
N LEU A 133 5.37 -12.82 -15.69
CA LEU A 133 4.65 -12.95 -14.42
C LEU A 133 3.40 -13.84 -14.55
N ALA A 134 2.69 -13.77 -15.67
CA ALA A 134 1.47 -14.57 -15.88
C ALA A 134 1.76 -16.08 -15.80
N LEU A 135 2.89 -16.54 -16.36
CA LEU A 135 3.29 -17.95 -16.37
C LEU A 135 3.63 -18.50 -14.98
N THR A 136 4.07 -17.64 -14.05
CA THR A 136 4.42 -18.06 -12.67
C THR A 136 3.21 -18.30 -11.77
N ASN A 137 2.02 -17.83 -12.18
CA ASN A 137 0.80 -17.91 -11.39
C ASN A 137 -0.05 -19.14 -11.72
N GLU A 138 0.31 -19.90 -12.77
CA GLU A 138 -0.40 -21.12 -13.20
C GLU A 138 0.29 -22.42 -12.75
N SER A 139 1.42 -22.34 -12.04
CA SER A 139 2.22 -23.49 -11.57
C SER A 139 2.07 -23.73 -10.09
#